data_AF-A0A348AZV8-F1
#
_entry.id   AF-A0A348AZV8-F1
#
_cell.length_a   1.000
_cell.length_b   1.000
_cell.length_c   1.000
_cell.angle_alpha   90.00
_cell.angle_beta   90.00
_cell.angle_gamma   90.00
#
_symmetry.space_group_name_H-M   'P 1'
#
loop_
_entity.id
_entity.type
_entity.pdbx_description
1 polymer ?
#
loop_
_entity_poly.entity_id
_entity_poly.type
_entity_poly.pdbx_seq_one_letter_code
_entity_poly.pdbx_strand_id
1 'polypeptide(L)' 'ATLESKKTIQIVCEIERKMHEPVLVEEIKKFWQQLLVIDVEFSALGLCRINRNILTALSSAIATYLVILIQFQKA' A
#
# COMPACT_ATOMS: atom_id res chain seq x y z
N ALA A 1 6.25 -3.13 -0.30
CA ALA A 1 5.22 -4.16 -0.57
C ALA A 1 4.22 -4.27 0.58
N THR A 2 2.95 -3.96 0.32
CA THR A 2 1.82 -4.20 1.24
C THR A 2 1.66 -5.68 1.62
N LEU A 3 0.95 -5.96 2.71
CA LEU A 3 0.67 -7.35 3.15
C LEU A 3 0.02 -8.19 2.03
N GLU A 4 -0.95 -7.60 1.34
CA GLU A 4 -1.64 -8.26 0.24
C GLU A 4 -0.72 -8.49 -0.96
N SER A 5 0.14 -7.52 -1.32
CA SER A 5 1.16 -7.71 -2.35
C SER A 5 2.08 -8.90 -2.06
N LYS A 6 2.51 -9.08 -0.79
CA LYS A 6 3.32 -10.25 -0.40
C LYS A 6 2.57 -11.58 -0.55
N LYS A 7 1.29 -11.62 -0.18
CA LYS A 7 0.44 -12.81 -0.38
C LYS A 7 0.26 -13.13 -1.86
N THR A 8 0.05 -12.12 -2.70
CA THR A 8 -0.05 -12.29 -4.16
C THR A 8 1.25 -12.86 -4.73
N ILE A 9 2.41 -12.34 -4.32
CA ILE A 9 3.71 -12.89 -4.75
C ILE A 9 3.82 -14.38 -4.39
N GLN A 10 3.43 -14.78 -3.17
CA GLN A 10 3.45 -16.19 -2.77
C GLN A 10 2.57 -17.06 -3.69
N ILE A 11 1.33 -16.63 -3.96
CA ILE A 11 0.41 -17.33 -4.86
C ILE A 11 1.02 -17.45 -6.27
N VAL A 12 1.57 -16.37 -6.81
CA VAL A 12 2.17 -16.35 -8.15
C VAL A 12 3.36 -17.32 -8.23
N CYS A 13 4.24 -17.33 -7.23
CA CYS A 13 5.35 -18.29 -7.15
C CYS A 13 4.86 -19.74 -7.07
N GLU A 14 3.76 -20.02 -6.36
CA GLU A 14 3.17 -21.37 -6.31
C GLU A 14 2.58 -21.82 -7.65
N ILE A 15 1.95 -20.90 -8.38
CA ILE A 15 1.40 -21.16 -9.70
C ILE A 15 2.54 -21.39 -10.70
N GLU A 16 3.56 -20.54 -10.72
CA GLU A 16 4.73 -20.66 -11.60
C GLU A 16 5.38 -22.05 -11.49
N ARG A 17 5.49 -22.59 -10.28
CA ARG A 17 6.04 -23.93 -10.02
C ARG A 17 5.22 -25.10 -10.58
N LYS A 18 3.94 -24.90 -10.90
CA LYS A 18 3.00 -25.95 -11.31
C LYS A 18 2.56 -25.81 -12.77
N MET A 19 2.75 -24.65 -13.38
CA MET A 19 2.28 -24.35 -14.74
C MET A 19 3.31 -24.76 -15.80
N HIS A 20 2.84 -25.44 -16.84
CA HIS A 20 3.66 -25.95 -17.94
C HIS A 20 3.19 -25.43 -19.30
N GLU A 21 2.04 -24.76 -19.37
CA GLU A 21 1.52 -24.17 -20.61
C GLU A 21 2.36 -22.94 -20.97
N PRO A 22 3.01 -22.91 -22.15
CA PRO A 22 4.06 -21.94 -22.46
C PRO A 22 3.54 -20.49 -22.50
N VAL A 23 2.31 -20.27 -22.98
CA VAL A 23 1.69 -18.94 -23.01
C VAL A 23 1.44 -18.44 -21.58
N LEU A 24 0.91 -19.31 -20.72
CA LEU A 24 0.56 -18.94 -19.36
C LEU A 24 1.81 -18.70 -18.48
N VAL A 25 2.87 -19.48 -18.68
CA VAL A 25 4.16 -19.29 -17.98
C VAL A 25 4.74 -17.90 -18.28
N GLU A 26 4.71 -17.48 -19.55
CA GLU A 26 5.22 -16.16 -19.93
C GLU A 26 4.41 -15.02 -19.30
N GLU A 27 3.07 -15.14 -19.29
CA GLU A 27 2.21 -14.13 -18.65
C GLU A 27 2.36 -14.09 -17.13
N ILE A 28 2.49 -15.24 -16.48
CA ILE A 28 2.77 -15.34 -15.03
C ILE A 28 4.11 -14.67 -14.70
N LYS A 29 5.14 -14.90 -15.51
CA LYS A 29 6.47 -14.32 -15.31
C LYS A 29 6.45 -12.79 -15.43
N LYS A 30 5.72 -12.24 -16.41
CA LYS A 30 5.52 -10.78 -16.54
C LYS A 30 4.84 -10.21 -15.31
N PHE A 31 3.77 -10.86 -14.84
CA PHE A 31 3.06 -10.42 -13.64
C PHE A 31 3.94 -10.48 -12.38
N TRP A 32 4.71 -11.56 -12.21
CA TRP A 32 5.68 -11.68 -11.13
C TRP A 32 6.71 -10.54 -11.14
N GLN A 33 7.27 -10.23 -12.31
CA GLN A 33 8.21 -9.10 -12.46
C GLN A 33 7.57 -7.77 -12.08
N GLN A 34 6.32 -7.54 -12.47
CA GLN A 34 5.58 -6.34 -12.07
C GLN A 34 5.39 -6.26 -10.56
N LEU A 35 5.05 -7.38 -9.90
CA LEU A 35 4.86 -7.43 -8.45
C LEU A 35 6.16 -7.17 -7.67
N LEU A 36 7.32 -7.46 -8.24
CA LEU A 36 8.62 -7.18 -7.61
C LEU A 36 9.03 -5.71 -7.71
N VAL A 37 8.72 -5.06 -8.83
CA VAL A 37 9.16 -3.69 -9.12
C VAL A 37 8.18 -2.65 -8.58
N ILE A 38 6.89 -2.95 -8.60
CA ILE A 38 5.84 -2.00 -8.21
C ILE A 38 5.53 -2.17 -6.72
N ASP A 39 5.77 -1.11 -5.94
CA ASP A 39 5.20 -1.07 -4.59
C ASP A 39 3.70 -0.75 -4.69
N VAL A 40 2.88 -1.81 -4.56
CA VAL A 40 1.42 -1.72 -4.69
C VAL A 40 0.86 -0.99 -3.47
N GLU A 41 0.59 0.31 -3.65
CA GLU A 41 0.15 1.21 -2.61
C GLU A 41 -1.00 2.10 -3.07
N PHE A 42 -1.94 2.34 -2.17
CA PHE A 42 -2.97 3.36 -2.39
C PHE A 42 -2.39 4.73 -2.11
N SER A 43 -2.49 5.63 -3.09
CA SER A 43 -2.08 7.02 -2.95
C SER A 43 -3.19 7.97 -3.39
N ALA A 44 -3.34 9.08 -2.69
CA ALA A 44 -4.18 10.19 -3.12
C ALA A 44 -3.39 11.08 -4.09
N LEU A 45 -3.65 10.96 -5.39
CA LEU A 45 -3.03 11.77 -6.45
C LEU A 45 -1.48 11.77 -6.43
N GLY A 46 -0.84 10.74 -5.87
CA GLY A 46 0.62 10.68 -5.69
C GLY A 46 1.17 11.56 -4.57
N LEU A 47 0.33 12.35 -3.88
CA LEU A 47 0.76 13.29 -2.84
C LEU A 47 1.13 12.59 -1.54
N CYS A 48 0.32 11.60 -1.17
CA CYS A 48 0.53 10.86 0.06
C CYS A 48 0.06 9.42 -0.07
N ARG A 49 0.70 8.53 0.71
CA ARG A 49 0.29 7.13 0.84
C ARG A 49 -0.86 7.04 1.82
N ILE A 50 -1.95 6.42 1.42
CA ILE A 50 -3.12 6.20 2.27
C ILE A 50 -2.85 4.96 3.12
N ASN A 51 -2.45 5.18 4.37
CA ASN A 51 -2.17 4.13 5.34
C ASN A 51 -2.63 4.55 6.76
N ARG A 52 -2.44 3.66 7.74
CA ARG A 52 -2.82 3.96 9.13
C ARG A 52 -2.04 5.15 9.70
N ASN A 53 -0.79 5.35 9.25
CA ASN A 53 0.06 6.42 9.76
C ASN A 53 -0.49 7.80 9.37
N ILE A 54 -0.94 8.00 8.12
CA ILE A 54 -1.53 9.29 7.72
C ILE A 54 -2.85 9.55 8.43
N LEU A 55 -3.65 8.52 8.67
CA LEU A 55 -4.89 8.67 9.45
C LEU A 55 -4.57 9.13 10.88
N THR A 56 -3.63 8.48 11.55
CA THR A 56 -3.19 8.87 12.90
C THR A 56 -2.59 10.27 12.91
N ALA A 57 -1.79 10.63 11.91
CA ALA A 57 -1.18 11.96 11.79
C ALA A 57 -2.22 13.06 11.58
N LEU A 58 -3.25 12.82 10.75
CA LEU A 58 -4.36 13.76 10.57
C LEU A 58 -5.17 13.90 11.85
N SER A 59 -5.51 12.79 12.52
CA SER A 59 -6.22 12.83 13.80
C SER A 59 -5.43 13.57 14.87
N SER A 60 -4.11 13.34 14.98
CA SER A 60 -3.27 14.03 15.96
C SER A 60 -3.09 15.52 15.63
N ALA A 61 -2.95 15.87 14.34
CA ALA A 61 -2.89 17.25 13.90
C ALA A 61 -4.18 18.00 14.22
N ILE A 62 -5.35 17.40 13.92
CA ILE A 62 -6.66 17.95 14.27
C ILE A 62 -6.76 18.14 15.78
N ALA A 63 -6.45 17.12 16.58
CA ALA A 63 -6.52 17.20 18.04
C ALA A 63 -5.60 18.30 18.60
N THR A 64 -4.36 18.37 18.10
CA THR A 64 -3.38 19.40 18.51
C THR A 64 -3.88 20.79 18.17
N TYR A 65 -4.39 20.99 16.96
CA TYR A 65 -4.92 22.26 16.51
C TYR A 65 -6.14 22.69 17.34
N LEU A 66 -7.06 21.77 17.63
CA LEU A 66 -8.20 22.04 18.50
C LEU A 66 -7.77 22.44 19.92
N VAL A 67 -6.79 21.74 20.51
CA VAL A 67 -6.24 22.10 21.82
C VAL A 67 -5.67 23.51 21.79
N ILE A 68 -4.87 23.85 20.78
CA ILE A 68 -4.30 25.19 20.60
C ILE A 68 -5.43 26.23 20.54
N LEU A 69 -6.44 26.03 19.70
CA LEU A 69 -7.57 26.94 19.59
C LEU A 69 -8.31 27.13 20.93
N ILE A 70 -8.59 26.04 21.65
CA ILE A 70 -9.27 26.11 22.95
C ILE A 70 -8.43 26.90 23.97
N GLN A 71 -7.11 26.75 23.97
CA GLN A 71 -6.24 27.50 24.87
C GLN A 71 -6.25 29.00 24.53
N PHE A 72 -6.26 29.37 23.24
CA PHE A 72 -6.34 30.77 22.82
C PHE A 72 -7.74 31.39 23.01
N GLN A 73 -8.81 30.60 23.02
CA GLN A 73 -10.16 31.07 23.31
C GLN A 73 -10.43 31.32 24.79
N LYS A 74 -9.64 30.70 25.68
CA LYS A 74 -9.70 30.89 27.13
C LYS A 74 -8.77 31.99 27.65
N ALA A 75 -7.99 32.61 26.77
CA ALA A 75 -7.15 33.78 27.04
C ALA A 75 -7.95 35.06 26.72
#